data_AF-A0A7S2DZV7-F1
#
_entry.id   AF-A0A7S2DZV7-F1
#
_cell.length_a   1.000
_cell.length_b   1.000
_cell.length_c   1.000
_cell.angle_alpha   90.00
_cell.angle_beta   90.00
_cell.angle_gamma   90.00
#
_symmetry.space_group_name_H-M   'P 1'
#
loop_
_entity.id
_entity.type
_entity.pdbx_description
1 polymer ?
#
loop_
_entity_poly.entity_id
_entity_poly.type
_entity_poly.pdbx_seq_one_letter_code
_entity_poly.pdbx_strand_id
1 'polypeptide(L)'
;AVLFLSRVSKKSHSNQTLSDFLVDTKSTATTRNKMNRFTLALALLLTGELASAYQAIANDALMSSFVAEEGNNNADLLGEESIESELKDLFMAWTEEFDKEYETLEEMAERLLIWVNNHALIEEHNNQEPAPSYTLGHNHFSDLTQEEFRQMHFLGEFAPEFDAQKAMVQKKFPKTTDEEVSERRMLRTQMKEVPDEKSWIEEGAVTEVKNQGHCGGCWSFSTTGSIEGARFIKTGELTPLSEQMLIDCDTIKDNGCSGGLMDNAFQYDEHTKGLCSEEDYPYEAVDATCRKDSCEPVPDTQLKSFVDVDPMDVDALMAAVIINPVSVAVQASQMAFQFYAKGVFANEACGKPAYPMCKEGDDDDDDCCANSQMYEQSCFPAVDHAVLVVGYGKDEQTEKPYWLVKNSWGTSWGDKGYIRISREEVEGNDWGVCGIMSLPSYPVLM
;
A
#
# COMPACT_ATOMS: atom_id res chain seq x y z
N ALA A 1 46.41 5.22 -29.05
CA ALA A 1 47.56 5.75 -29.79
C ALA A 1 47.06 6.84 -30.73
N VAL A 2 47.26 8.11 -30.37
CA VAL A 2 48.10 9.10 -31.09
C VAL A 2 47.42 9.69 -32.35
N LEU A 3 46.76 10.86 -32.24
CA LEU A 3 47.18 12.23 -32.69
C LEU A 3 47.16 12.38 -34.24
N PHE A 4 46.80 13.47 -34.94
CA PHE A 4 46.73 14.93 -34.72
C PHE A 4 46.13 15.52 -36.04
N LEU A 5 45.13 16.43 -36.03
CA LEU A 5 45.18 17.90 -36.09
C LEU A 5 45.45 18.64 -37.43
N SER A 6 44.73 19.77 -37.52
CA SER A 6 44.99 21.03 -38.27
C SER A 6 44.49 21.12 -39.72
N ARG A 7 44.07 22.27 -40.28
CA ARG A 7 43.43 23.56 -39.89
C ARG A 7 43.44 24.42 -41.18
N VAL A 8 42.28 24.95 -41.58
CA VAL A 8 42.00 26.36 -41.99
C VAL A 8 42.83 27.06 -43.09
N SER A 9 42.16 27.60 -44.13
CA SER A 9 42.26 29.00 -44.65
C SER A 9 41.22 29.25 -45.77
N LYS A 10 40.14 30.03 -45.56
CA LYS A 10 39.88 31.46 -45.96
C LYS A 10 39.76 31.69 -47.50
N LYS A 11 38.82 32.45 -48.08
CA LYS A 11 38.16 33.74 -47.72
C LYS A 11 37.02 34.07 -48.74
N SER A 12 35.83 34.54 -48.31
CA SER A 12 35.22 35.91 -48.48
C SER A 12 34.58 36.25 -49.86
N HIS A 13 33.45 36.95 -50.08
CA HIS A 13 32.54 37.88 -49.35
C HIS A 13 31.13 37.83 -50.05
N SER A 14 29.99 38.17 -49.45
CA SER A 14 29.54 39.56 -49.14
C SER A 14 28.22 39.59 -48.32
N ASN A 15 28.03 40.71 -47.60
CA ASN A 15 26.96 41.06 -46.65
C ASN A 15 25.69 41.62 -47.31
N GLN A 16 24.55 41.45 -46.63
CA GLN A 16 23.57 42.54 -46.41
C GLN A 16 22.72 42.28 -45.14
N THR A 17 22.55 43.35 -44.37
CA THR A 17 21.97 43.49 -43.01
C THR A 17 20.50 43.91 -43.03
N LEU A 18 19.75 43.64 -41.93
CA LEU A 18 18.63 44.43 -41.35
C LEU A 18 18.06 43.60 -40.18
N SER A 19 18.51 43.70 -38.92
CA SER A 19 18.21 44.76 -37.92
C SER A 19 16.92 45.53 -38.20
N ASP A 20 15.83 45.13 -37.54
CA ASP A 20 14.85 46.03 -36.87
C ASP A 20 13.65 45.18 -36.40
N PHE A 21 13.57 44.90 -35.09
CA PHE A 21 12.33 44.87 -34.28
C PHE A 21 12.66 44.41 -32.83
N LEU A 22 13.37 45.26 -32.08
CA LEU A 22 13.45 45.20 -30.62
C LEU A 22 13.49 46.61 -30.03
N VAL A 23 12.31 47.17 -29.70
CA VAL A 23 12.03 48.30 -28.80
C VAL A 23 10.54 48.14 -28.41
N ASP A 24 10.01 48.26 -27.21
CA ASP A 24 10.47 48.31 -25.81
C ASP A 24 9.15 48.30 -25.00
N THR A 25 9.03 47.45 -23.98
CA THR A 25 8.33 47.81 -22.73
C THR A 25 8.75 46.84 -21.64
N LYS A 26 9.60 47.33 -20.73
CA LYS A 26 9.86 46.78 -19.40
C LYS A 26 8.70 47.00 -18.43
N SER A 27 8.67 46.15 -17.39
CA SER A 27 7.97 46.24 -16.09
C SER A 27 6.54 45.67 -16.11
N THR A 28 6.18 44.58 -15.42
CA THR A 28 6.51 44.11 -14.05
C THR A 28 6.56 42.56 -13.95
N ALA A 29 7.25 42.04 -12.93
CA ALA A 29 7.25 40.65 -12.46
C ALA A 29 5.81 40.10 -12.23
N THR A 30 5.47 38.80 -12.24
CA THR A 30 6.17 37.56 -11.87
C THR A 30 5.34 36.39 -12.45
N THR A 31 5.96 35.23 -12.72
CA THR A 31 5.29 33.90 -12.84
C THR A 31 4.29 33.70 -13.98
N ARG A 32 4.77 33.51 -15.23
CA ARG A 32 4.09 32.78 -16.32
C ARG A 32 4.96 32.82 -17.57
N ASN A 33 5.88 31.88 -17.75
CA ASN A 33 6.51 31.62 -19.06
C ASN A 33 7.45 30.39 -19.13
N LYS A 34 7.15 29.31 -18.39
CA LYS A 34 7.79 27.99 -18.65
C LYS A 34 6.90 27.02 -19.43
N MET A 35 5.57 27.14 -19.37
CA MET A 35 4.63 26.27 -20.11
C MET A 35 4.64 26.45 -21.64
N ASN A 36 4.98 27.61 -22.18
CA ASN A 36 4.77 27.90 -23.62
C ASN A 36 5.87 27.41 -24.58
N ARG A 37 6.92 26.74 -24.07
CA ARG A 37 7.95 26.11 -24.93
C ARG A 37 7.84 24.58 -25.00
N PHE A 38 7.09 23.97 -24.09
CA PHE A 38 6.90 22.51 -24.03
C PHE A 38 5.80 22.02 -24.98
N THR A 39 4.79 22.85 -25.26
CA THR A 39 3.67 22.51 -26.16
C THR A 39 4.08 22.36 -27.63
N LEU A 40 5.17 23.01 -28.06
CA LEU A 40 5.61 22.99 -29.46
C LEU A 40 6.62 21.87 -29.76
N ALA A 41 7.32 21.36 -28.74
CA ALA A 41 8.29 20.26 -28.88
C ALA A 41 7.60 18.89 -28.90
N LEU A 42 6.47 18.76 -28.20
CA LEU A 42 5.70 17.51 -28.11
C LEU A 42 5.00 17.14 -29.42
N ALA A 43 4.62 18.14 -30.24
CA ALA A 43 4.07 17.92 -31.58
C ALA A 43 5.11 17.46 -32.63
N LEU A 44 6.40 17.48 -32.29
CA LEU A 44 7.51 17.18 -33.22
C LEU A 44 8.27 15.88 -32.90
N LEU A 45 7.91 15.15 -31.83
CA LEU A 45 8.71 14.04 -31.29
C LEU A 45 8.06 12.65 -31.35
N LEU A 46 6.96 12.46 -32.08
CA LEU A 46 6.59 11.12 -32.55
C LEU A 46 7.46 10.76 -33.76
N THR A 47 8.76 10.54 -33.51
CA THR A 47 9.63 9.88 -34.50
C THR A 47 9.21 8.41 -34.59
N GLY A 48 9.02 7.93 -35.82
CA GLY A 48 8.19 6.76 -36.18
C GLY A 48 8.55 5.38 -35.61
N GLU A 49 9.46 5.26 -34.65
CA GLU A 49 9.69 4.01 -33.90
C GLU A 49 8.85 3.97 -32.61
N LEU A 50 8.75 5.08 -31.86
CA LEU A 50 7.89 5.17 -30.66
C LEU A 50 6.39 5.19 -31.01
N ALA A 51 6.03 5.77 -32.16
CA ALA A 51 4.66 5.73 -32.66
C ALA A 51 4.16 4.29 -32.92
N SER A 52 5.05 3.37 -33.32
CA SER A 52 4.66 1.96 -33.55
C SER A 52 4.43 1.17 -32.27
N ALA A 53 5.18 1.46 -31.20
CA ALA A 53 4.97 0.85 -29.88
C ALA A 53 3.73 1.43 -29.21
N TYR A 54 3.55 2.75 -29.30
CA TYR A 54 2.37 3.46 -28.83
C TYR A 54 1.08 2.99 -29.55
N GLN A 55 1.11 2.87 -30.87
CA GLN A 55 -0.06 2.43 -31.65
C GLN A 55 -0.34 0.93 -31.51
N ALA A 56 0.67 0.09 -31.22
CA ALA A 56 0.46 -1.31 -30.91
C ALA A 56 -0.18 -1.52 -29.52
N ILE A 57 0.16 -0.70 -28.53
CA ILE A 57 -0.35 -0.81 -27.15
C ILE A 57 -1.69 -0.08 -26.99
N ALA A 58 -1.86 1.08 -27.63
CA ALA A 58 -3.15 1.76 -27.74
C ALA A 58 -4.17 0.83 -28.38
N ASN A 59 -3.82 0.10 -29.43
CA ASN A 59 -4.72 -0.89 -30.04
C ASN A 59 -5.03 -2.09 -29.11
N ASP A 60 -4.16 -2.48 -28.18
CA ASP A 60 -4.40 -3.63 -27.30
C ASP A 60 -5.24 -3.24 -26.06
N ALA A 61 -4.97 -2.06 -25.48
CA ALA A 61 -5.75 -1.50 -24.36
C ALA A 61 -7.13 -0.97 -24.78
N LEU A 62 -7.27 -0.45 -26.02
CA LEU A 62 -8.53 0.07 -26.54
C LEU A 62 -9.48 -1.06 -26.99
N MET A 63 -8.94 -2.17 -27.51
CA MET A 63 -9.74 -3.29 -28.03
C MET A 63 -10.44 -4.12 -26.94
N SER A 64 -10.02 -4.05 -25.67
CA SER A 64 -10.77 -4.68 -24.56
C SER A 64 -11.97 -3.86 -24.09
N SER A 65 -11.99 -2.54 -24.39
CA SER A 65 -13.04 -1.62 -23.94
C SER A 65 -14.23 -1.47 -24.90
N PHE A 66 -14.17 -2.05 -26.11
CA PHE A 66 -15.24 -1.91 -27.12
C PHE A 66 -15.65 -3.26 -27.73
N VAL A 67 -16.62 -3.93 -27.08
CA VAL A 67 -17.54 -4.85 -27.77
C VAL A 67 -18.94 -4.23 -27.75
N ALA A 68 -19.18 -3.25 -28.62
CA ALA A 68 -20.51 -2.94 -29.17
C ALA A 68 -20.42 -1.80 -30.19
N GLU A 69 -20.43 -2.15 -31.47
CA GLU A 69 -21.33 -1.65 -32.53
C GLU A 69 -20.62 -1.77 -33.89
N GLU A 70 -21.02 -2.81 -34.64
CA GLU A 70 -20.62 -2.96 -36.03
C GLU A 70 -21.20 -1.83 -36.89
N GLY A 71 -20.30 -1.03 -37.47
CA GLY A 71 -20.44 -0.59 -38.85
C GLY A 71 -20.38 0.91 -39.09
N ASN A 72 -19.19 1.44 -39.41
CA ASN A 72 -18.97 2.29 -40.59
C ASN A 72 -17.47 2.58 -40.79
N ASN A 73 -16.88 2.04 -41.87
CA ASN A 73 -15.47 2.20 -42.21
C ASN A 73 -15.20 3.62 -42.77
N ASN A 74 -15.15 4.62 -41.88
CA ASN A 74 -14.51 5.93 -42.06
C ASN A 74 -14.64 6.85 -40.82
N ALA A 75 -15.11 6.35 -39.67
CA ALA A 75 -15.25 7.12 -38.43
C ALA A 75 -14.13 6.89 -37.38
N ASP A 76 -13.27 5.89 -37.57
CA ASP A 76 -12.27 5.47 -36.57
C ASP A 76 -11.16 6.48 -36.29
N LEU A 77 -10.60 7.12 -37.33
CA LEU A 77 -9.40 7.95 -37.19
C LEU A 77 -9.61 9.26 -36.40
N LEU A 78 -10.85 9.77 -36.36
CA LEU A 78 -11.19 10.96 -35.57
C LEU A 78 -11.56 10.62 -34.12
N GLY A 79 -11.91 9.35 -33.85
CA GLY A 79 -12.18 8.85 -32.50
C GLY A 79 -10.88 8.61 -31.71
N GLU A 80 -9.91 7.93 -32.33
CA GLU A 80 -8.60 7.62 -31.73
C GLU A 80 -7.82 8.88 -31.31
N GLU A 81 -7.70 9.88 -32.19
CA GLU A 81 -6.99 11.13 -31.89
C GLU A 81 -7.65 11.92 -30.75
N SER A 82 -8.97 11.78 -30.56
CA SER A 82 -9.70 12.44 -29.48
C SER A 82 -9.52 11.76 -28.13
N ILE A 83 -9.46 10.42 -28.09
CA ILE A 83 -9.26 9.64 -26.86
C ILE A 83 -7.84 9.81 -26.35
N GLU A 84 -6.85 9.81 -27.25
CA GLU A 84 -5.45 10.09 -26.90
C GLU A 84 -5.28 11.48 -26.27
N SER A 85 -6.01 12.48 -26.78
CA SER A 85 -6.01 13.83 -26.21
C SER A 85 -6.63 13.87 -24.82
N GLU A 86 -7.72 13.13 -24.60
CA GLU A 86 -8.42 13.08 -23.30
C GLU A 86 -7.57 12.39 -22.22
N LEU A 87 -7.01 11.21 -22.51
CA LEU A 87 -6.15 10.48 -21.57
C LEU A 87 -4.92 11.29 -21.16
N LYS A 88 -4.36 12.05 -22.12
CA LYS A 88 -3.25 12.95 -21.83
C LYS A 88 -3.69 14.11 -20.92
N ASP A 89 -4.84 14.71 -21.15
CA ASP A 89 -5.35 15.79 -20.28
C ASP A 89 -5.63 15.28 -18.87
N LEU A 90 -6.17 14.06 -18.73
CA LEU A 90 -6.33 13.38 -17.43
C LEU A 90 -5.00 13.13 -16.75
N PHE A 91 -4.00 12.61 -17.46
CA PHE A 91 -2.65 12.42 -16.91
C PHE A 91 -2.04 13.74 -16.45
N MET A 92 -2.14 14.81 -17.25
CA MET A 92 -1.60 16.12 -16.88
C MET A 92 -2.30 16.68 -15.63
N ALA A 93 -3.62 16.54 -15.53
CA ALA A 93 -4.36 16.93 -14.34
C ALA A 93 -3.93 16.11 -13.10
N TRP A 94 -3.77 14.80 -13.26
CA TRP A 94 -3.26 13.92 -12.22
C TRP A 94 -1.84 14.29 -11.78
N THR A 95 -0.94 14.64 -12.71
CA THR A 95 0.41 15.08 -12.33
C THR A 95 0.40 16.37 -11.52
N GLU A 96 -0.53 17.29 -11.79
CA GLU A 96 -0.71 18.51 -11.01
C GLU A 96 -1.31 18.21 -9.63
N GLU A 97 -2.28 17.29 -9.55
CA GLU A 97 -2.90 16.89 -8.28
C GLU A 97 -1.93 16.23 -7.30
N PHE A 98 -1.01 15.39 -7.80
CA PHE A 98 -0.05 14.65 -6.97
C PHE A 98 1.37 15.20 -7.00
N ASP A 99 1.55 16.45 -7.46
CA ASP A 99 2.84 17.15 -7.53
C ASP A 99 3.95 16.30 -8.20
N LYS A 100 3.61 15.63 -9.31
CA LYS A 100 4.52 14.74 -10.04
C LYS A 100 5.46 15.54 -10.93
N GLU A 101 6.76 15.30 -10.76
CA GLU A 101 7.82 15.86 -11.59
C GLU A 101 8.66 14.75 -12.23
N TYR A 102 9.00 14.92 -13.50
CA TYR A 102 9.84 13.99 -14.25
C TYR A 102 11.06 14.72 -14.80
N GLU A 103 12.24 14.11 -14.74
CA GLU A 103 13.48 14.75 -15.14
C GLU A 103 13.56 14.93 -16.65
N THR A 104 12.99 13.98 -17.40
CA THR A 104 13.08 13.92 -18.85
C THR A 104 11.71 13.69 -19.51
N LEU A 105 11.61 14.08 -20.79
CA LEU A 105 10.43 13.76 -21.60
C LEU A 105 10.27 12.26 -21.86
N GLU A 106 11.38 11.52 -21.86
CA GLU A 106 11.38 10.06 -22.04
C GLU A 106 10.75 9.39 -20.83
N GLU A 107 11.19 9.74 -19.62
CA GLU A 107 10.59 9.29 -18.37
C GLU A 107 9.10 9.65 -18.29
N MET A 108 8.73 10.90 -18.63
CA MET A 108 7.33 11.31 -18.64
C MET A 108 6.46 10.48 -19.59
N ALA A 109 7.01 10.10 -20.76
CA ALA A 109 6.30 9.27 -21.73
C ALA A 109 6.13 7.82 -21.22
N GLU A 110 7.14 7.26 -20.56
CA GLU A 110 7.05 5.95 -19.90
C GLU A 110 6.00 5.96 -18.78
N ARG A 111 6.02 7.00 -17.93
CA ARG A 111 5.09 7.18 -16.82
C ARG A 111 3.66 7.39 -17.29
N LEU A 112 3.45 8.12 -18.40
CA LEU A 112 2.15 8.22 -19.05
C LEU A 112 1.64 6.85 -19.53
N LEU A 113 2.50 6.03 -20.15
CA LEU A 113 2.10 4.70 -20.63
C LEU A 113 1.67 3.79 -19.47
N ILE A 114 2.44 3.80 -18.37
CA ILE A 114 2.09 3.06 -17.15
C ILE A 114 0.76 3.58 -16.58
N TRP A 115 0.59 4.90 -16.51
CA TRP A 115 -0.63 5.52 -16.01
C TRP A 115 -1.86 5.15 -16.84
N VAL A 116 -1.75 5.13 -18.18
CA VAL A 116 -2.85 4.73 -19.08
C VAL A 116 -3.22 3.25 -18.87
N ASN A 117 -2.24 2.36 -18.70
CA ASN A 117 -2.52 0.95 -18.39
C ASN A 117 -3.24 0.79 -17.04
N ASN A 118 -2.80 1.54 -16.03
CA ASN A 118 -3.44 1.56 -14.72
C ASN A 118 -4.85 2.18 -14.78
N HIS A 119 -5.05 3.21 -15.59
CA HIS A 119 -6.36 3.82 -15.85
C HIS A 119 -7.33 2.80 -16.45
N ALA A 120 -6.90 2.04 -17.46
CA ALA A 120 -7.72 1.00 -18.07
C ALA A 120 -8.12 -0.09 -17.05
N LEU A 121 -7.20 -0.52 -16.17
CA LEU A 121 -7.49 -1.48 -15.11
C LEU A 121 -8.51 -0.94 -14.09
N ILE A 122 -8.38 0.33 -13.71
CA ILE A 122 -9.31 1.00 -12.79
C ILE A 122 -10.71 1.05 -13.41
N GLU A 123 -10.81 1.47 -14.68
CA GLU A 123 -12.08 1.54 -15.40
C GLU A 123 -12.70 0.15 -15.60
N GLU A 124 -11.91 -0.86 -15.97
CA GLU A 124 -12.39 -2.23 -16.13
C GLU A 124 -12.99 -2.77 -14.83
N HIS A 125 -12.33 -2.56 -13.68
CA HIS A 125 -12.85 -2.95 -12.38
C HIS A 125 -14.14 -2.20 -12.02
N ASN A 126 -14.14 -0.87 -12.18
CA ASN A 126 -15.25 -0.02 -11.75
C ASN A 126 -16.51 -0.21 -12.61
N ASN A 127 -16.37 -0.69 -13.84
CA ASN A 127 -17.48 -0.92 -14.78
C ASN A 127 -18.00 -2.38 -14.78
N GLN A 128 -17.61 -3.21 -13.82
CA GLN A 128 -18.11 -4.58 -13.68
C GLN A 128 -19.62 -4.63 -13.37
N GLU A 129 -20.30 -5.67 -13.87
CA GLU A 129 -21.71 -5.93 -13.61
C GLU A 129 -21.91 -7.37 -13.06
N PRO A 130 -22.45 -7.54 -11.83
CA PRO A 130 -22.92 -6.48 -10.94
C PRO A 130 -21.78 -5.60 -10.41
N ALA A 131 -22.13 -4.36 -10.05
CA ALA A 131 -21.17 -3.40 -9.50
C ALA A 131 -20.38 -4.01 -8.31
N PRO A 132 -19.04 -3.82 -8.27
CA PRO A 132 -18.20 -4.40 -7.25
C PRO A 132 -18.44 -3.75 -5.87
N SER A 133 -18.14 -4.48 -4.79
CA SER A 133 -18.31 -3.97 -3.42
C SER A 133 -17.31 -2.87 -3.04
N TYR A 134 -16.27 -2.68 -3.85
CA TYR A 134 -15.25 -1.65 -3.71
C TYR A 134 -14.89 -1.09 -5.09
N THR A 135 -14.41 0.15 -5.13
CA THR A 135 -13.91 0.78 -6.36
C THR A 135 -12.42 1.00 -6.29
N LEU A 136 -11.79 0.98 -7.46
CA LEU A 136 -10.42 1.43 -7.64
C LEU A 136 -10.39 2.90 -8.04
N GLY A 137 -9.26 3.57 -7.84
CA GLY A 137 -9.10 4.96 -8.21
C GLY A 137 -7.65 5.36 -8.34
N HIS A 138 -7.42 6.44 -9.09
CA HIS A 138 -6.10 7.02 -9.20
C HIS A 138 -5.62 7.56 -7.85
N ASN A 139 -4.34 7.38 -7.59
CA ASN A 139 -3.64 7.88 -6.42
C ASN A 139 -2.19 8.23 -6.82
N HIS A 140 -1.35 8.59 -5.87
CA HIS A 140 0.05 8.96 -6.14
C HIS A 140 0.93 7.80 -6.64
N PHE A 141 0.43 6.56 -6.69
CA PHE A 141 1.11 5.40 -7.28
C PHE A 141 0.66 5.09 -8.71
N SER A 142 -0.21 5.91 -9.33
CA SER A 142 -0.78 5.60 -10.65
C SER A 142 0.21 5.60 -11.80
N ASP A 143 1.40 6.15 -11.65
CA ASP A 143 2.51 6.07 -12.62
C ASP A 143 3.50 4.93 -12.33
N LEU A 144 3.20 4.05 -11.36
CA LEU A 144 4.02 2.90 -11.01
C LEU A 144 3.42 1.61 -11.58
N THR A 145 4.28 0.75 -12.09
CA THR A 145 3.95 -0.65 -12.33
C THR A 145 3.76 -1.39 -11.00
N GLN A 146 3.12 -2.56 -11.04
CA GLN A 146 3.00 -3.43 -9.85
C GLN A 146 4.37 -3.75 -9.24
N GLU A 147 5.37 -3.99 -10.09
CA GLU A 147 6.71 -4.38 -9.65
C GLU A 147 7.45 -3.20 -8.99
N GLU A 148 7.38 -2.00 -9.58
CA GLU A 148 7.93 -0.79 -8.95
C GLU A 148 7.24 -0.50 -7.61
N PHE A 149 5.92 -0.65 -7.54
CA PHE A 149 5.15 -0.48 -6.31
C PHE A 149 5.58 -1.49 -5.22
N ARG A 150 5.74 -2.76 -5.59
CA ARG A 150 6.22 -3.80 -4.68
C ARG A 150 7.63 -3.51 -4.20
N GLN A 151 8.54 -3.12 -5.09
CA GLN A 151 9.92 -2.78 -4.73
C GLN A 151 10.01 -1.55 -3.84
N MET A 152 9.18 -0.53 -4.08
CA MET A 152 9.14 0.71 -3.28
C MET A 152 8.80 0.44 -1.81
N HIS A 153 7.94 -0.54 -1.55
CA HIS A 153 7.44 -0.85 -0.20
C HIS A 153 7.97 -2.18 0.35
N PHE A 154 8.90 -2.84 -0.35
CA PHE A 154 9.43 -4.18 -0.02
C PHE A 154 8.33 -5.25 0.11
N LEU A 155 7.28 -5.19 -0.73
CA LEU A 155 6.15 -6.12 -0.69
C LEU A 155 6.44 -7.42 -1.45
N GLY A 156 6.16 -8.54 -0.80
CA GLY A 156 6.38 -9.89 -1.33
C GLY A 156 7.80 -10.40 -1.12
N GLU A 157 8.66 -9.61 -0.48
CA GLU A 157 9.91 -10.07 0.12
C GLU A 157 9.70 -10.12 1.63
N PHE A 158 9.66 -11.32 2.21
CA PHE A 158 9.75 -11.43 3.67
C PHE A 158 11.11 -10.89 4.11
N ALA A 159 11.17 -10.22 5.26
CA ALA A 159 12.43 -9.78 5.85
C ALA A 159 13.46 -10.92 5.76
N PRO A 160 14.66 -10.70 5.20
CA PRO A 160 15.65 -11.75 5.07
C PRO A 160 15.92 -12.30 6.47
N GLU A 161 15.69 -13.61 6.67
CA GLU A 161 15.68 -14.36 7.95
C GLU A 161 14.32 -14.56 8.64
N PHE A 162 13.24 -13.97 8.14
CA PHE A 162 11.88 -14.31 8.57
C PHE A 162 11.49 -15.70 8.06
N ASP A 163 11.74 -16.66 8.92
CA ASP A 163 11.08 -17.93 8.90
C ASP A 163 9.71 -17.73 9.57
N ALA A 164 8.69 -17.29 8.81
CA ALA A 164 7.29 -17.23 9.27
C ALA A 164 6.88 -18.53 9.99
N GLN A 165 7.47 -19.62 9.51
CA GLN A 165 7.43 -20.95 10.07
C GLN A 165 8.05 -21.01 11.47
N LYS A 166 9.18 -20.39 11.83
CA LYS A 166 9.70 -20.42 13.23
C LYS A 166 8.86 -19.64 14.21
N ALA A 167 8.30 -18.50 13.79
CA ALA A 167 7.35 -17.75 14.61
C ALA A 167 6.11 -18.60 14.94
N MET A 168 5.70 -19.45 14.00
CA MET A 168 4.59 -20.40 14.17
C MET A 168 4.97 -21.78 14.74
N VAL A 169 6.18 -22.31 14.51
CA VAL A 169 6.66 -23.64 14.95
C VAL A 169 7.11 -23.59 16.42
N GLN A 170 7.52 -22.41 16.91
CA GLN A 170 7.67 -22.19 18.35
C GLN A 170 6.33 -21.97 19.06
N LYS A 171 5.30 -21.50 18.35
CA LYS A 171 3.90 -21.56 18.80
C LYS A 171 3.47 -23.02 18.68
N LYS A 172 3.53 -23.79 19.77
CA LYS A 172 2.77 -25.06 19.83
C LYS A 172 1.31 -24.72 19.56
N PHE A 173 0.83 -24.87 18.34
CA PHE A 173 -0.60 -24.92 18.07
C PHE A 173 -1.12 -26.10 18.90
N PRO A 174 -1.88 -25.86 19.97
CA PRO A 174 -2.53 -26.97 20.63
C PRO A 174 -3.43 -27.58 19.56
N LYS A 175 -3.32 -28.90 19.32
CA LYS A 175 -4.43 -29.62 18.69
C LYS A 175 -5.62 -29.40 19.61
N THR A 176 -6.45 -28.42 19.28
CA THR A 176 -7.58 -28.02 20.11
C THR A 176 -8.52 -29.20 20.21
N THR A 177 -8.74 -29.69 21.42
CA THR A 177 -9.74 -30.73 21.66
C THR A 177 -11.13 -30.10 21.58
N ASP A 178 -12.15 -30.89 21.25
CA ASP A 178 -13.56 -30.43 21.20
C ASP A 178 -14.01 -29.75 22.51
N GLU A 179 -13.38 -30.07 23.65
CA GLU A 179 -13.60 -29.43 24.95
C GLU A 179 -13.05 -28.00 25.03
N GLU A 180 -11.87 -27.71 24.47
CA GLU A 180 -11.28 -26.36 24.46
C GLU A 180 -11.99 -25.43 23.46
N VAL A 181 -12.50 -25.99 22.35
CA VAL A 181 -13.40 -25.29 21.43
C VAL A 181 -14.72 -24.96 22.13
N SER A 182 -15.23 -25.87 22.97
CA SER A 182 -16.41 -25.65 23.81
C SER A 182 -16.17 -24.57 24.88
N GLU A 183 -15.00 -24.52 25.54
CA GLU A 183 -14.67 -23.45 26.49
C GLU A 183 -14.48 -22.09 25.81
N ARG A 184 -13.82 -22.04 24.64
CA ARG A 184 -13.77 -20.82 23.81
C ARG A 184 -15.16 -20.38 23.36
N ARG A 185 -16.04 -21.33 23.01
CA ARG A 185 -17.45 -21.08 22.72
C ARG A 185 -18.24 -20.61 23.96
N MET A 186 -17.85 -21.03 25.16
CA MET A 186 -18.43 -20.52 26.43
C MET A 186 -17.93 -19.12 26.78
N LEU A 187 -16.67 -18.78 26.49
CA LEU A 187 -16.16 -17.39 26.50
C LEU A 187 -16.90 -16.52 25.48
N ARG A 188 -17.16 -17.05 24.26
CA ARG A 188 -18.05 -16.43 23.27
C ARG A 188 -19.50 -16.28 23.74
N THR A 189 -19.97 -17.14 24.65
CA THR A 189 -21.31 -17.00 25.24
C THR A 189 -21.35 -15.92 26.34
N GLN A 190 -20.18 -15.55 26.90
CA GLN A 190 -20.02 -14.37 27.76
C GLN A 190 -19.80 -13.07 26.95
N MET A 191 -19.48 -13.14 25.63
CA MET A 191 -19.42 -12.01 24.67
C MET A 191 -20.81 -11.40 24.32
N LYS A 192 -21.75 -11.36 25.26
CA LYS A 192 -23.01 -10.60 25.08
C LYS A 192 -22.82 -9.08 24.97
N GLU A 193 -21.57 -8.61 25.04
CA GLU A 193 -21.18 -7.19 25.11
C GLU A 193 -20.28 -6.74 23.94
N VAL A 194 -20.03 -7.56 22.91
CA VAL A 194 -19.31 -7.08 21.72
C VAL A 194 -20.28 -6.26 20.87
N PRO A 195 -20.01 -4.95 20.66
CA PRO A 195 -20.88 -4.10 19.86
C PRO A 195 -20.87 -4.54 18.39
N ASP A 196 -21.92 -4.22 17.64
CA ASP A 196 -21.97 -4.49 16.20
C ASP A 196 -20.94 -3.67 15.41
N GLU A 197 -20.54 -2.52 15.96
CA GLU A 197 -19.61 -1.56 15.38
C GLU A 197 -18.64 -1.02 16.44
N LYS A 198 -17.41 -0.79 16.05
CA LYS A 198 -16.36 -0.20 16.89
C LYS A 198 -15.48 0.68 16.01
N SER A 199 -15.17 1.90 16.46
CA SER A 199 -14.27 2.81 15.76
C SER A 199 -13.40 3.58 16.73
N TRP A 200 -12.12 3.21 16.83
CA TRP A 200 -11.14 3.96 17.61
C TRP A 200 -10.85 5.35 17.03
N ILE A 201 -11.16 5.58 15.75
CA ILE A 201 -11.07 6.91 15.14
C ILE A 201 -12.08 7.85 15.80
N GLU A 202 -13.34 7.42 15.94
CA GLU A 202 -14.41 8.21 16.56
C GLU A 202 -14.18 8.42 18.06
N GLU A 203 -13.53 7.45 18.71
CA GLU A 203 -13.16 7.53 20.13
C GLU A 203 -11.87 8.33 20.38
N GLY A 204 -11.16 8.75 19.33
CA GLY A 204 -9.96 9.59 19.43
C GLY A 204 -8.66 8.84 19.76
N ALA A 205 -8.64 7.51 19.64
CA ALA A 205 -7.49 6.66 19.95
C ALA A 205 -6.59 6.35 18.73
N VAL A 206 -6.69 7.15 17.65
CA VAL A 206 -5.97 6.95 16.40
C VAL A 206 -5.35 8.25 15.95
N THR A 207 -4.03 8.28 15.80
CA THR A 207 -3.28 9.42 15.23
C THR A 207 -3.60 9.62 13.75
N GLU A 208 -3.16 10.74 13.17
CA GLU A 208 -3.28 10.99 11.74
C GLU A 208 -2.61 9.88 10.90
N VAL A 209 -3.08 9.70 9.66
CA VAL A 209 -2.44 8.78 8.72
C VAL A 209 -1.06 9.33 8.33
N LYS A 210 -0.04 8.49 8.47
CA LYS A 210 1.35 8.80 8.12
C LYS A 210 1.72 8.18 6.76
N ASN A 211 2.93 8.47 6.27
CA ASN A 211 3.44 7.94 5.01
C ASN A 211 4.86 7.39 5.17
N GLN A 212 5.03 6.08 4.97
CA GLN A 212 6.32 5.38 5.05
C GLN A 212 7.25 5.66 3.85
N GLY A 213 6.72 6.21 2.75
CA GLY A 213 7.48 6.45 1.54
C GLY A 213 8.11 5.16 0.97
N HIS A 214 9.42 5.23 0.70
CA HIS A 214 10.20 4.19 0.03
C HIS A 214 10.90 3.21 0.99
N CYS A 215 10.53 3.23 2.27
CA CYS A 215 11.08 2.37 3.30
C CYS A 215 10.08 1.24 3.62
N GLY A 216 10.55 0.00 3.75
CA GLY A 216 9.77 -1.16 4.22
C GLY A 216 9.46 -1.12 5.72
N GLY A 217 9.13 0.06 6.25
CA GLY A 217 8.91 0.32 7.67
C GLY A 217 7.49 0.06 8.17
N CYS A 218 6.61 -0.55 7.38
CA CYS A 218 5.18 -0.75 7.72
C CYS A 218 4.97 -1.41 9.08
N TRP A 219 5.84 -2.36 9.46
CA TRP A 219 5.85 -3.01 10.77
C TRP A 219 5.98 -2.01 11.92
N SER A 220 6.84 -0.99 11.75
CA SER A 220 7.05 0.07 12.73
C SER A 220 5.82 0.98 12.84
N PHE A 221 5.19 1.35 11.71
CA PHE A 221 3.93 2.13 11.70
C PHE A 221 2.76 1.37 12.34
N SER A 222 2.64 0.07 12.08
CA SER A 222 1.60 -0.76 12.71
C SER A 222 1.84 -0.86 14.23
N THR A 223 3.08 -1.08 14.65
CA THR A 223 3.48 -1.18 16.07
C THR A 223 3.19 0.11 16.82
N THR A 224 3.74 1.23 16.34
CA THR A 224 3.56 2.54 16.97
C THR A 224 2.08 2.91 17.05
N GLY A 225 1.31 2.71 15.98
CA GLY A 225 -0.13 2.96 15.97
C GLY A 225 -0.91 2.16 17.01
N SER A 226 -0.52 0.91 17.27
CA SER A 226 -1.13 0.09 18.31
C SER A 226 -0.76 0.56 19.73
N ILE A 227 0.50 0.97 19.95
CA ILE A 227 0.96 1.54 21.24
C ILE A 227 0.33 2.90 21.51
N GLU A 228 0.23 3.76 20.49
CA GLU A 228 -0.46 5.05 20.54
C GLU A 228 -1.91 4.89 21.03
N GLY A 229 -2.64 3.95 20.43
CA GLY A 229 -4.02 3.65 20.80
C GLY A 229 -4.14 3.10 22.22
N ALA A 230 -3.30 2.12 22.57
CA ALA A 230 -3.28 1.55 23.92
C ALA A 230 -2.96 2.62 24.98
N ARG A 231 -2.04 3.54 24.68
CA ARG A 231 -1.68 4.65 25.58
C ARG A 231 -2.84 5.62 25.72
N PHE A 232 -3.51 5.98 24.63
CA PHE A 232 -4.70 6.84 24.70
C PHE A 232 -5.79 6.21 25.57
N ILE A 233 -6.04 4.91 25.43
CA ILE A 233 -7.05 4.19 26.23
C ILE A 233 -6.70 4.21 27.73
N LYS A 234 -5.40 4.08 28.06
CA LYS A 234 -4.91 4.11 29.44
C LYS A 234 -4.89 5.52 30.05
N THR A 235 -4.55 6.54 29.28
CA THR A 235 -4.18 7.87 29.80
C THR A 235 -5.11 9.01 29.38
N GLY A 236 -5.85 8.83 28.29
CA GLY A 236 -6.62 9.88 27.61
C GLY A 236 -5.77 10.81 26.74
N GLU A 237 -4.46 10.57 26.61
CA GLU A 237 -3.54 11.39 25.83
C GLU A 237 -3.11 10.69 24.55
N LEU A 238 -3.35 11.32 23.40
CA LEU A 238 -2.91 10.84 22.10
C LEU A 238 -1.64 11.59 21.68
N THR A 239 -0.53 10.87 21.57
CA THR A 239 0.77 11.41 21.17
C THR A 239 1.33 10.58 20.04
N PRO A 240 1.63 11.14 18.86
CA PRO A 240 2.34 10.43 17.80
C PRO A 240 3.70 9.94 18.28
N LEU A 241 3.96 8.65 18.12
CA LEU A 241 5.23 8.00 18.48
C LEU A 241 6.12 7.85 17.26
N SER A 242 7.42 7.74 17.52
CA SER A 242 8.45 7.67 16.48
C SER A 242 8.56 6.29 15.86
N GLU A 243 8.21 6.18 14.58
CA GLU A 243 8.53 4.97 13.80
C GLU A 243 10.03 4.82 13.55
N GLN A 244 10.73 5.94 13.41
CA GLN A 244 12.17 5.96 13.11
C GLN A 244 12.99 5.37 14.25
N MET A 245 12.56 5.57 15.50
CA MET A 245 13.23 4.96 16.65
C MET A 245 13.23 3.43 16.55
N LEU A 246 12.11 2.81 16.17
CA LEU A 246 12.06 1.36 15.97
C LEU A 246 12.92 0.94 14.78
N ILE A 247 12.84 1.65 13.65
CA ILE A 247 13.66 1.37 12.45
C ILE A 247 15.15 1.40 12.75
N ASP A 248 15.60 2.41 13.50
CA ASP A 248 17.03 2.61 13.77
C ASP A 248 17.55 1.72 14.92
N CYS A 249 16.69 1.35 15.88
CA CYS A 249 17.11 0.77 17.15
C CYS A 249 16.67 -0.68 17.39
N ASP A 250 15.59 -1.16 16.78
CA ASP A 250 15.21 -2.57 16.83
C ASP A 250 15.89 -3.33 15.68
N THR A 251 17.19 -3.57 15.84
CA THR A 251 18.02 -4.22 14.80
C THR A 251 18.43 -5.64 15.19
N ILE A 252 17.84 -6.21 16.25
CA ILE A 252 18.23 -7.56 16.74
C ILE A 252 17.44 -8.62 15.97
N LYS A 253 16.14 -8.39 15.76
CA LYS A 253 15.25 -9.31 15.04
C LYS A 253 14.62 -8.69 13.80
N ASP A 254 14.55 -7.37 13.73
CA ASP A 254 14.08 -6.62 12.58
C ASP A 254 15.23 -5.96 11.82
N ASN A 255 14.96 -5.54 10.59
CA ASN A 255 15.96 -5.08 9.62
C ASN A 255 15.63 -3.67 9.09
N GLY A 256 15.09 -2.79 9.94
CA GLY A 256 14.82 -1.40 9.60
C GLY A 256 13.92 -1.26 8.36
N CYS A 257 14.40 -0.55 7.34
CA CYS A 257 13.71 -0.36 6.07
C CYS A 257 13.67 -1.61 5.18
N SER A 258 14.42 -2.66 5.49
CA SER A 258 14.36 -3.95 4.79
C SER A 258 13.30 -4.90 5.36
N GLY A 259 12.47 -4.42 6.30
CA GLY A 259 11.34 -5.15 6.88
C GLY A 259 11.55 -5.60 8.32
N GLY A 260 10.45 -5.99 8.96
CA GLY A 260 10.38 -6.38 10.36
C GLY A 260 8.99 -6.86 10.75
N LEU A 261 8.77 -7.17 12.02
CA LEU A 261 7.50 -7.65 12.57
C LEU A 261 7.06 -6.84 13.79
N MET A 262 5.75 -6.68 13.93
CA MET A 262 5.17 -5.96 15.06
C MET A 262 5.50 -6.62 16.41
N ASP A 263 5.48 -7.96 16.47
CA ASP A 263 5.82 -8.70 17.69
C ASP A 263 7.27 -8.54 18.12
N ASN A 264 8.19 -8.40 17.17
CA ASN A 264 9.60 -8.14 17.48
C ASN A 264 9.76 -6.74 18.06
N ALA A 265 9.12 -5.76 17.44
CA ALA A 265 9.06 -4.38 17.92
C ALA A 265 8.42 -4.25 19.31
N PHE A 266 7.35 -5.01 19.57
CA PHE A 266 6.75 -5.09 20.91
C PHE A 266 7.73 -5.69 21.93
N GLN A 267 8.40 -6.79 21.59
CA GLN A 267 9.43 -7.41 22.45
C GLN A 267 10.62 -6.51 22.69
N TYR A 268 11.02 -5.72 21.69
CA TYR A 268 12.05 -4.71 21.85
C TYR A 268 11.65 -3.72 22.94
N ASP A 269 10.42 -3.19 22.90
CA ASP A 269 9.94 -2.20 23.87
C ASP A 269 9.74 -2.75 25.29
N GLU A 270 9.45 -4.05 25.45
CA GLU A 270 9.47 -4.74 26.77
C GLU A 270 10.81 -4.58 27.51
N HIS A 271 11.90 -4.35 26.76
CA HIS A 271 13.26 -4.25 27.29
C HIS A 271 13.84 -2.83 27.20
N THR A 272 13.07 -1.84 26.77
CA THR A 272 13.48 -0.44 26.71
C THR A 272 12.84 0.39 27.84
N LYS A 273 12.76 1.71 27.68
CA LYS A 273 12.07 2.64 28.58
C LYS A 273 10.80 3.21 27.94
N GLY A 274 10.32 2.63 26.85
CA GLY A 274 9.30 3.21 25.99
C GLY A 274 9.88 3.88 24.75
N LEU A 275 8.98 4.47 23.95
CA LEU A 275 9.27 5.08 22.66
C LEU A 275 9.28 6.60 22.75
N CYS A 276 10.09 7.23 21.91
CA CYS A 276 10.10 8.68 21.74
C CYS A 276 8.90 9.17 20.93
N SER A 277 8.59 10.45 21.06
CA SER A 277 7.58 11.10 20.22
C SER A 277 8.08 11.26 18.80
N GLU A 278 7.17 11.34 17.83
CA GLU A 278 7.49 11.68 16.44
C GLU A 278 8.16 13.07 16.34
N GLU A 279 7.85 14.00 17.25
CA GLU A 279 8.46 15.33 17.27
C GLU A 279 9.94 15.29 17.68
N ASP A 280 10.29 14.46 18.68
CA ASP A 280 11.64 14.37 19.22
C ASP A 280 12.54 13.41 18.43
N TYR A 281 11.96 12.46 17.70
CA TYR A 281 12.66 11.52 16.82
C TYR A 281 11.89 11.36 15.50
N PRO A 282 11.99 12.34 14.57
CA PRO A 282 11.18 12.35 13.35
C PRO A 282 11.48 11.20 12.39
N TYR A 283 10.47 10.86 11.59
CA TYR A 283 10.58 9.91 10.49
C TYR A 283 11.46 10.43 9.35
N GLU A 284 12.45 9.64 8.95
CA GLU A 284 13.43 9.96 7.90
C GLU A 284 13.35 9.02 6.69
N ALA A 285 12.55 7.95 6.77
CA ALA A 285 12.36 6.94 5.71
C ALA A 285 13.66 6.27 5.22
N VAL A 286 14.66 6.17 6.10
CA VAL A 286 15.96 5.54 5.81
C VAL A 286 16.47 4.78 7.02
N ASP A 287 17.37 3.82 6.81
CA ASP A 287 18.12 3.22 7.91
C ASP A 287 19.16 4.22 8.43
N ALA A 288 19.04 4.62 9.69
CA ALA A 288 20.00 5.49 10.35
C ALA A 288 20.57 4.82 11.62
N THR A 289 21.57 5.47 12.22
CA THR A 289 22.11 4.99 13.49
C THR A 289 21.13 5.24 14.61
N CYS A 290 20.87 4.25 15.47
CA CYS A 290 20.03 4.42 16.66
C CYS A 290 20.43 5.64 17.51
N ARG A 291 19.47 6.57 17.69
CA ARG A 291 19.60 7.79 18.50
C ARG A 291 18.72 7.78 19.75
N LYS A 292 18.39 6.60 20.31
CA LYS A 292 17.46 6.51 21.46
C LYS A 292 17.82 7.39 22.68
N ASP A 293 19.09 7.76 22.85
CA ASP A 293 19.53 8.63 23.94
C ASP A 293 19.37 10.13 23.62
N SER A 294 18.90 10.51 22.42
CA SER A 294 18.67 11.90 22.02
C SER A 294 17.28 12.43 22.39
N CYS A 295 16.41 11.57 22.90
CA CYS A 295 15.04 11.90 23.28
C CYS A 295 14.69 11.25 24.62
N GLU A 296 13.74 11.87 25.34
CA GLU A 296 13.13 11.24 26.50
C GLU A 296 11.89 10.48 26.03
N PRO A 297 11.75 9.17 26.34
CA PRO A 297 10.56 8.42 25.98
C PRO A 297 9.28 9.06 26.51
N VAL A 298 8.21 8.99 25.71
CA VAL A 298 6.89 9.44 26.11
C VAL A 298 6.43 8.59 27.31
N PRO A 299 5.93 9.19 28.40
CA PRO A 299 5.47 8.42 29.55
C PRO A 299 4.38 7.41 29.19
N ASP A 300 4.36 6.28 29.89
CA ASP A 300 3.36 5.20 29.73
C ASP A 300 3.35 4.50 28.35
N THR A 301 4.40 4.62 27.54
CA THR A 301 4.53 3.83 26.31
C THR A 301 5.23 2.49 26.52
N GLN A 302 5.97 2.31 27.62
CA GLN A 302 6.73 1.08 27.86
C GLN A 302 5.80 -0.14 27.95
N LEU A 303 6.12 -1.17 27.20
CA LEU A 303 5.41 -2.45 27.24
C LEU A 303 5.81 -3.31 28.44
N LYS A 304 4.81 -3.99 29.00
CA LYS A 304 4.97 -5.12 29.91
C LYS A 304 5.03 -6.44 29.15
N SER A 305 4.17 -6.55 28.14
CA SER A 305 4.05 -7.70 27.24
C SER A 305 3.25 -7.31 25.99
N PHE A 306 3.01 -8.24 25.09
CA PHE A 306 1.99 -8.14 24.03
C PHE A 306 1.14 -9.43 24.01
N VAL A 307 -0.01 -9.38 23.34
CA VAL A 307 -0.93 -10.50 23.19
C VAL A 307 -1.07 -10.85 21.71
N ASP A 308 -0.74 -12.10 21.38
CA ASP A 308 -1.13 -12.74 20.14
C ASP A 308 -2.62 -13.08 20.17
N VAL A 309 -3.36 -12.65 19.16
CA VAL A 309 -4.77 -13.03 18.98
C VAL A 309 -4.83 -14.36 18.22
N ASP A 310 -5.76 -15.23 18.61
CA ASP A 310 -5.95 -16.52 17.96
C ASP A 310 -6.19 -16.32 16.45
N PRO A 311 -5.38 -16.94 15.56
CA PRO A 311 -5.52 -16.77 14.13
C PRO A 311 -6.78 -17.47 13.61
N MET A 312 -7.27 -17.03 12.45
CA MET A 312 -8.48 -17.57 11.80
C MET A 312 -9.77 -17.47 12.64
N ASP A 313 -9.74 -16.69 13.73
CA ASP A 313 -10.88 -16.51 14.63
C ASP A 313 -11.38 -15.06 14.57
N VAL A 314 -12.44 -14.86 13.79
CA VAL A 314 -13.12 -13.56 13.64
C VAL A 314 -13.59 -13.01 14.98
N ASP A 315 -14.06 -13.87 15.88
CA ASP A 315 -14.57 -13.47 17.19
C ASP A 315 -13.41 -13.02 18.09
N ALA A 316 -12.27 -13.71 18.03
CA ALA A 316 -11.07 -13.33 18.77
C ALA A 316 -10.52 -11.97 18.31
N LEU A 317 -10.46 -11.73 16.99
CA LEU A 317 -10.02 -10.44 16.46
C LEU A 317 -11.01 -9.32 16.83
N MET A 318 -12.32 -9.55 16.77
CA MET A 318 -13.30 -8.57 17.24
C MET A 318 -13.11 -8.25 18.73
N ALA A 319 -12.90 -9.28 19.56
CA ALA A 319 -12.69 -9.14 20.99
C ALA A 319 -11.38 -8.38 21.30
N ALA A 320 -10.34 -8.55 20.49
CA ALA A 320 -9.11 -7.77 20.61
C ALA A 320 -9.32 -6.30 20.22
N VAL A 321 -10.04 -6.05 19.12
CA VAL A 321 -10.29 -4.69 18.62
C VAL A 321 -11.13 -3.85 19.59
N ILE A 322 -12.01 -4.45 20.41
CA ILE A 322 -12.72 -3.67 21.44
C ILE A 322 -11.81 -3.24 22.60
N ILE A 323 -10.66 -3.90 22.78
CA ILE A 323 -9.69 -3.62 23.84
C ILE A 323 -8.67 -2.58 23.36
N ASN A 324 -8.13 -2.71 22.16
CA ASN A 324 -7.11 -1.81 21.57
C ASN A 324 -7.20 -1.81 20.03
N PRO A 325 -6.63 -0.81 19.33
CA PRO A 325 -6.22 -0.99 17.95
C PRO A 325 -5.23 -2.15 17.81
N VAL A 326 -5.45 -3.04 16.84
CA VAL A 326 -4.72 -4.30 16.71
C VAL A 326 -3.80 -4.26 15.48
N SER A 327 -2.51 -4.52 15.68
CA SER A 327 -1.55 -4.69 14.60
C SER A 327 -1.86 -6.00 13.86
N VAL A 328 -1.93 -5.96 12.54
CA VAL A 328 -2.18 -7.15 11.69
C VAL A 328 -1.28 -7.14 10.46
N ALA A 329 -1.10 -8.30 9.85
CA ALA A 329 -0.47 -8.43 8.54
C ALA A 329 -1.52 -8.76 7.47
N VAL A 330 -1.33 -8.20 6.26
CA VAL A 330 -2.16 -8.43 5.08
C VAL A 330 -1.29 -8.63 3.85
N GLN A 331 -1.84 -9.26 2.80
CA GLN A 331 -1.26 -9.20 1.47
C GLN A 331 -1.66 -7.90 0.79
N ALA A 332 -0.69 -7.06 0.41
CA ALA A 332 -0.90 -5.76 -0.20
C ALA A 332 -0.19 -5.59 -1.55
N SER A 333 0.53 -6.61 -2.03
CA SER A 333 1.25 -6.60 -3.32
C SER A 333 0.38 -6.64 -4.59
N GLN A 334 -0.95 -6.63 -4.47
CA GLN A 334 -1.87 -6.74 -5.61
C GLN A 334 -2.29 -5.38 -6.17
N MET A 335 -2.47 -5.29 -7.49
CA MET A 335 -2.97 -4.08 -8.17
C MET A 335 -4.28 -3.54 -7.58
N ALA A 336 -5.21 -4.44 -7.22
CA ALA A 336 -6.46 -4.04 -6.58
C ALA A 336 -6.25 -3.37 -5.21
N PHE A 337 -5.22 -3.77 -4.46
CA PHE A 337 -4.87 -3.14 -3.19
C PHE A 337 -4.13 -1.81 -3.43
N GLN A 338 -3.19 -1.79 -4.38
CA GLN A 338 -2.48 -0.57 -4.81
C GLN A 338 -3.45 0.55 -5.17
N PHE A 339 -4.54 0.25 -5.89
CA PHE A 339 -5.51 1.23 -6.37
C PHE A 339 -6.82 1.28 -5.60
N TYR A 340 -6.93 0.61 -4.44
CA TYR A 340 -8.14 0.71 -3.63
C TYR A 340 -8.48 2.19 -3.35
N ALA A 341 -9.75 2.57 -3.55
CA ALA A 341 -10.24 3.92 -3.29
C ALA A 341 -11.32 3.97 -2.21
N LYS A 342 -12.35 3.12 -2.30
CA LYS A 342 -13.48 3.12 -1.34
C LYS A 342 -14.29 1.83 -1.42
N GLY A 343 -15.21 1.65 -0.47
CA GLY A 343 -16.10 0.48 -0.37
C GLY A 343 -15.46 -0.67 0.41
N VAL A 344 -16.12 -1.83 0.43
CA VAL A 344 -15.66 -3.02 1.17
C VAL A 344 -14.82 -3.90 0.26
N PHE A 345 -13.51 -3.88 0.51
CA PHE A 345 -12.51 -4.64 -0.22
C PHE A 345 -12.67 -6.14 0.04
N ALA A 346 -13.07 -6.88 -1.00
CA ALA A 346 -13.41 -8.29 -0.93
C ALA A 346 -12.70 -9.09 -2.04
N ASN A 347 -11.48 -8.71 -2.41
CA ASN A 347 -10.73 -9.41 -3.45
C ASN A 347 -10.36 -10.83 -2.98
N GLU A 348 -11.02 -11.83 -3.53
CA GLU A 348 -10.81 -13.24 -3.19
C GLU A 348 -9.43 -13.77 -3.58
N ALA A 349 -8.71 -13.11 -4.49
CA ALA A 349 -7.33 -13.49 -4.81
C ALA A 349 -6.34 -13.07 -3.69
N CYS A 350 -6.79 -12.25 -2.74
CA CYS A 350 -5.95 -11.68 -1.69
C CYS A 350 -5.77 -12.62 -0.50
N GLY A 351 -4.52 -12.87 -0.13
CA GLY A 351 -4.13 -13.62 1.06
C GLY A 351 -4.42 -15.12 0.98
N LYS A 352 -4.54 -15.67 -0.24
CA LYS A 352 -4.68 -17.11 -0.40
C LYS A 352 -3.33 -17.81 -0.17
N PRO A 353 -3.29 -18.88 0.65
CA PRO A 353 -2.09 -19.72 0.74
C PRO A 353 -1.84 -20.43 -0.60
N ALA A 354 -0.63 -20.95 -0.79
CA ALA A 354 -0.27 -21.71 -1.98
C ALA A 354 -1.04 -23.05 -2.09
N TYR A 355 -1.44 -23.63 -0.95
CA TYR A 355 -2.34 -24.78 -0.86
C TYR A 355 -3.49 -24.51 0.13
N PRO A 356 -4.71 -24.99 -0.17
CA PRO A 356 -5.85 -24.84 0.73
C PRO A 356 -5.73 -25.71 1.99
N MET A 357 -6.45 -25.33 3.05
CA MET A 357 -6.63 -26.16 4.25
C MET A 357 -7.39 -27.44 3.89
N CYS A 358 -6.99 -28.59 4.45
CA CYS A 358 -7.70 -29.84 4.21
C CYS A 358 -9.10 -29.81 4.82
N LYS A 359 -10.09 -30.29 4.07
CA LYS A 359 -11.42 -30.53 4.62
C LYS A 359 -11.48 -31.91 5.27
N GLU A 360 -12.47 -32.12 6.13
CA GLU A 360 -12.68 -33.38 6.83
C GLU A 360 -12.97 -34.51 5.81
N GLY A 361 -12.06 -35.49 5.72
CA GLY A 361 -12.13 -36.57 4.74
C GLY A 361 -11.11 -36.49 3.59
N ASP A 362 -10.34 -35.40 3.51
CA ASP A 362 -9.27 -35.20 2.52
C ASP A 362 -7.90 -35.77 2.99
N ASP A 363 -7.92 -36.66 4.00
CA ASP A 363 -6.73 -37.24 4.65
C ASP A 363 -5.81 -38.03 3.69
N ASP A 364 -6.25 -38.29 2.45
CA ASP A 364 -5.49 -38.99 1.40
C ASP A 364 -5.11 -38.09 0.21
N ASP A 365 -5.53 -36.81 0.18
CA ASP A 365 -5.22 -35.89 -0.93
C ASP A 365 -3.89 -35.16 -0.67
N ASP A 366 -2.93 -35.33 -1.59
CA ASP A 366 -1.60 -34.68 -1.55
C ASP A 366 -1.66 -33.15 -1.81
N ASP A 367 -2.85 -32.59 -2.05
CA ASP A 367 -3.08 -31.21 -2.52
C ASP A 367 -3.68 -30.28 -1.45
N CYS A 368 -3.64 -30.68 -0.18
CA CYS A 368 -4.10 -29.85 0.92
C CYS A 368 -3.15 -29.94 2.14
N CYS A 369 -3.26 -28.95 3.03
CA CYS A 369 -2.31 -28.67 4.12
C CYS A 369 -2.02 -29.77 5.15
N ALA A 370 -2.70 -30.92 5.13
CA ALA A 370 -2.52 -32.03 6.08
C ALA A 370 -1.50 -33.09 5.62
N ASN A 371 -1.23 -33.20 4.31
CA ASN A 371 -0.47 -34.33 3.75
C ASN A 371 0.88 -33.96 3.13
N SER A 372 1.17 -32.68 2.92
CA SER A 372 2.46 -32.26 2.40
C SER A 372 3.54 -32.36 3.48
N GLN A 373 4.18 -33.53 3.62
CA GLN A 373 5.47 -33.66 4.35
C GLN A 373 6.61 -32.79 3.75
N MET A 374 6.30 -32.04 2.69
CA MET A 374 7.17 -31.06 2.05
C MET A 374 6.44 -29.71 1.99
N TYR A 375 6.89 -28.77 2.83
CA TYR A 375 6.60 -27.32 2.89
C TYR A 375 5.41 -26.83 3.72
N GLU A 376 5.58 -26.77 5.05
CA GLU A 376 4.73 -25.99 5.97
C GLU A 376 4.59 -24.48 5.58
N GLN A 377 5.46 -23.94 4.73
CA GLN A 377 5.37 -22.57 4.19
C GLN A 377 4.16 -22.35 3.28
N SER A 378 3.59 -23.42 2.73
CA SER A 378 2.64 -23.34 1.63
C SER A 378 1.17 -23.21 2.08
N CYS A 379 0.95 -23.31 3.40
CA CYS A 379 -0.36 -23.22 4.08
C CYS A 379 -0.62 -21.88 4.77
N PHE A 380 0.39 -21.03 4.83
CA PHE A 380 0.29 -19.69 5.40
C PHE A 380 -0.07 -18.69 4.29
N PRO A 381 -0.94 -17.69 4.57
CA PRO A 381 -1.29 -16.68 3.58
C PRO A 381 -0.06 -15.83 3.23
N ALA A 382 0.03 -15.39 1.98
CA ALA A 382 1.14 -14.57 1.48
C ALA A 382 1.05 -13.11 1.96
N VAL A 383 0.94 -12.89 3.27
CA VAL A 383 0.94 -11.55 3.87
C VAL A 383 2.32 -10.91 3.76
N ASP A 384 2.36 -9.65 3.38
CA ASP A 384 3.58 -8.91 3.06
C ASP A 384 3.57 -7.44 3.52
N HIS A 385 2.50 -7.02 4.22
CA HIS A 385 2.33 -5.66 4.68
C HIS A 385 1.69 -5.60 6.06
N ALA A 386 2.26 -4.80 6.96
CA ALA A 386 1.71 -4.58 8.29
C ALA A 386 0.82 -3.34 8.32
N VAL A 387 -0.37 -3.48 8.88
CA VAL A 387 -1.39 -2.43 8.99
C VAL A 387 -2.04 -2.47 10.39
N LEU A 388 -2.94 -1.53 10.67
CA LEU A 388 -3.58 -1.42 11.99
C LEU A 388 -5.10 -1.51 11.86
N VAL A 389 -5.71 -2.53 12.46
CA VAL A 389 -7.17 -2.61 12.60
C VAL A 389 -7.59 -1.67 13.72
N VAL A 390 -8.31 -0.61 13.37
CA VAL A 390 -8.79 0.43 14.28
C VAL A 390 -10.29 0.33 14.55
N GLY A 391 -10.95 -0.67 13.99
CA GLY A 391 -12.39 -0.83 14.16
C GLY A 391 -12.98 -1.91 13.25
N TYR A 392 -14.30 -2.01 13.31
CA TYR A 392 -15.11 -2.84 12.43
C TYR A 392 -16.53 -2.30 12.38
N GLY A 393 -17.29 -2.67 11.35
CA GLY A 393 -18.69 -2.31 11.24
C GLY A 393 -19.37 -2.97 10.06
N LYS A 394 -20.45 -2.36 9.58
CA LYS A 394 -21.14 -2.76 8.34
C LYS A 394 -21.26 -1.57 7.42
N ASP A 395 -21.05 -1.79 6.13
CA ASP A 395 -21.22 -0.74 5.13
C ASP A 395 -22.71 -0.37 5.01
N GLU A 396 -23.04 0.92 5.12
CA GLU A 396 -24.43 1.39 5.15
C GLU A 396 -25.23 1.08 3.88
N GLN A 397 -24.55 0.94 2.73
CA GLN A 397 -25.21 0.75 1.44
C GLN A 397 -25.37 -0.74 1.10
N THR A 398 -24.36 -1.53 1.41
CA THR A 398 -24.30 -2.95 1.02
C THR A 398 -24.59 -3.91 2.17
N GLU A 399 -24.67 -3.41 3.41
CA GLU A 399 -24.75 -4.18 4.67
C GLU A 399 -23.56 -5.13 4.90
N LYS A 400 -22.52 -5.05 4.06
CA LYS A 400 -21.35 -5.93 4.13
C LYS A 400 -20.50 -5.61 5.35
N PRO A 401 -20.19 -6.60 6.20
CA PRO A 401 -19.34 -6.38 7.37
C PRO A 401 -17.88 -6.15 6.95
N TYR A 402 -17.19 -5.26 7.64
CA TYR A 402 -15.80 -4.93 7.36
C TYR A 402 -14.95 -4.77 8.63
N TRP A 403 -13.65 -4.93 8.45
CA TRP A 403 -12.59 -4.39 9.31
C TRP A 403 -12.21 -2.99 8.83
N LEU A 404 -12.12 -2.03 9.75
CA LEU A 404 -11.63 -0.68 9.46
C LEU A 404 -10.13 -0.65 9.72
N VAL A 405 -9.35 -0.43 8.67
CA VAL A 405 -7.90 -0.61 8.71
C VAL A 405 -7.21 0.69 8.32
N LYS A 406 -6.31 1.16 9.19
CA LYS A 406 -5.40 2.29 8.94
C LYS A 406 -4.17 1.80 8.19
N ASN A 407 -3.84 2.47 7.09
CA ASN A 407 -2.63 2.21 6.32
C ASN A 407 -1.54 3.28 6.59
N SER A 408 -0.34 3.09 6.06
CA SER A 408 0.85 3.92 6.22
C SER A 408 1.36 4.49 4.89
N TRP A 409 0.49 4.69 3.90
CA TRP A 409 0.84 5.22 2.57
C TRP A 409 0.31 6.63 2.32
N GLY A 410 0.05 7.39 3.38
CA GLY A 410 -0.51 8.73 3.28
C GLY A 410 -2.00 8.77 2.97
N THR A 411 -2.58 9.97 3.08
CA THR A 411 -4.03 10.20 2.95
C THR A 411 -4.54 10.19 1.51
N SER A 412 -3.64 10.25 0.52
CA SER A 412 -3.99 10.18 -0.90
C SER A 412 -4.23 8.76 -1.40
N TRP A 413 -3.91 7.74 -0.60
CA TRP A 413 -4.23 6.35 -0.89
C TRP A 413 -5.51 5.94 -0.16
N GLY A 414 -6.36 5.11 -0.78
CA GLY A 414 -7.57 4.58 -0.15
C GLY A 414 -8.60 5.66 0.23
N ASP A 415 -9.44 5.32 1.21
CA ASP A 415 -10.44 6.23 1.75
C ASP A 415 -9.76 7.09 2.82
N LYS A 416 -9.03 8.11 2.38
CA LYS A 416 -8.23 9.02 3.23
C LYS A 416 -7.17 8.30 4.05
N GLY A 417 -6.50 7.30 3.48
CA GLY A 417 -5.48 6.50 4.13
C GLY A 417 -6.01 5.25 4.84
N TYR A 418 -7.30 4.97 4.73
CA TYR A 418 -7.94 3.79 5.31
C TYR A 418 -8.47 2.86 4.23
N ILE A 419 -8.62 1.59 4.61
CA ILE A 419 -9.31 0.58 3.82
C ILE A 419 -10.31 -0.17 4.69
N ARG A 420 -11.46 -0.48 4.10
CA ARG A 420 -12.45 -1.38 4.71
C ARG A 420 -12.29 -2.75 4.08
N ILE A 421 -11.74 -3.71 4.81
CA ILE A 421 -11.52 -5.09 4.33
C ILE A 421 -12.70 -5.96 4.76
N SER A 422 -13.24 -6.77 3.86
CA SER A 422 -14.39 -7.62 4.18
C SER A 422 -14.10 -8.54 5.37
N ARG A 423 -15.09 -8.66 6.24
CA ARG A 423 -15.12 -9.59 7.37
C ARG A 423 -16.01 -10.81 7.10
N GLU A 424 -16.58 -10.90 5.90
CA GLU A 424 -17.35 -12.08 5.49
C GLU A 424 -16.43 -13.31 5.42
N GLU A 425 -16.98 -14.48 5.76
CA GLU A 425 -16.30 -15.76 5.57
C GLU A 425 -16.05 -16.00 4.08
N VAL A 426 -14.81 -16.39 3.74
CA VAL A 426 -14.41 -16.71 2.37
C VAL A 426 -14.19 -18.21 2.29
N GLU A 427 -14.92 -18.90 1.42
CA GLU A 427 -14.77 -20.34 1.27
C GLU A 427 -13.32 -20.71 0.90
N GLY A 428 -12.71 -21.60 1.69
CA GLY A 428 -11.34 -22.05 1.48
C GLY A 428 -10.25 -21.05 1.91
N ASN A 429 -10.63 -19.96 2.61
CA ASN A 429 -9.69 -19.01 3.18
C ASN A 429 -10.09 -18.63 4.62
N ASP A 430 -9.70 -19.48 5.56
CA ASP A 430 -9.95 -19.27 6.99
C ASP A 430 -9.11 -18.11 7.58
N TRP A 431 -8.11 -17.63 6.85
CA TRP A 431 -7.26 -16.49 7.25
C TRP A 431 -7.93 -15.12 7.05
N GLY A 432 -9.13 -15.10 6.45
CA GLY A 432 -9.84 -13.88 6.08
C GLY A 432 -9.28 -13.22 4.81
N VAL A 433 -10.00 -12.24 4.27
CA VAL A 433 -9.56 -11.51 3.07
C VAL A 433 -8.17 -10.91 3.32
N CYS A 434 -7.26 -11.12 2.37
CA CYS A 434 -5.85 -10.72 2.47
C CYS A 434 -5.05 -11.37 3.61
N GLY A 435 -5.57 -12.41 4.28
CA GLY A 435 -4.90 -13.05 5.40
C GLY A 435 -4.90 -12.19 6.67
N ILE A 436 -5.83 -11.23 6.80
CA ILE A 436 -5.88 -10.26 7.90
C ILE A 436 -5.93 -10.89 9.30
N MET A 437 -6.40 -12.14 9.42
CA MET A 437 -6.47 -12.89 10.68
C MET A 437 -5.27 -13.82 10.89
N SER A 438 -4.14 -13.61 10.19
CA SER A 438 -2.96 -14.49 10.28
C SER A 438 -1.98 -14.12 11.39
N LEU A 439 -1.66 -12.84 11.53
CA LEU A 439 -0.73 -12.29 12.52
C LEU A 439 -1.31 -11.10 13.32
N PRO A 440 -2.48 -11.24 13.96
CA PRO A 440 -3.03 -10.20 14.82
C PRO A 440 -2.36 -10.17 16.21
N SER A 441 -1.88 -8.99 16.64
CA SER A 441 -1.36 -8.79 17.98
C SER A 441 -1.56 -7.36 18.50
N TYR A 442 -1.56 -7.18 19.83
CA TYR A 442 -1.69 -5.86 20.47
C TYR A 442 -0.84 -5.75 21.75
N PRO A 443 -0.38 -4.54 22.12
CA PRO A 443 0.50 -4.33 23.25
C PRO A 443 -0.24 -4.30 24.59
N VAL A 444 0.49 -4.64 25.66
CA VAL A 444 0.07 -4.48 27.06
C VAL A 444 1.07 -3.56 27.74
N LEU A 445 0.62 -2.34 28.07
CA LEU A 445 1.45 -1.33 28.72
C LEU A 445 1.74 -1.67 30.20
N MET A 446 2.82 -1.09 30.74
CA MET A 446 3.27 -1.23 32.14
C MET A 446 2.30 -0.72 33.21
#